data_AF-A0A133S0K1-F1
#
_entry.id   AF-A0A133S0K1-F1
#
_cell.length_a   1.000
_cell.length_b   1.000
_cell.length_c   1.000
_cell.angle_alpha   90.00
_cell.angle_beta   90.00
_cell.angle_gamma   90.00
#
_symmetry.space_group_name_H-M   'P 1'
#
loop_
_entity.id
_entity.type
_entity.pdbx_description
1 polymer ?
#
loop_
_entity_poly.entity_id
_entity_poly.type
_entity_poly.pdbx_seq_one_letter_code
_entity_poly.pdbx_strand_id
1 'polypeptide(L)'
;MNRQLILYRNELKNSKIQTYKLIGIVSELVLSKEIFKNNIDIEDFIVNVFNLRFKDYLYKSRTLLVARLTREILNNDSHAKQTKVLYKFIVSKIDEDNINTNNQLDGWI
;
A
#
# COMPACT_ATOMS: atom_id res chain seq x y z
N MET A 1 -10.29 8.25 -4.28
CA MET A 1 -9.35 7.18 -3.86
C MET A 1 -9.82 5.76 -4.13
N ASN A 2 -11.09 5.41 -3.82
CA ASN A 2 -11.63 4.05 -3.99
C ASN A 2 -11.39 3.43 -5.39
N ARG A 3 -11.56 4.22 -6.47
CA ARG A 3 -11.30 3.75 -7.85
C ARG A 3 -9.85 3.30 -8.09
N GLN A 4 -8.86 3.98 -7.50
CA GLN A 4 -7.44 3.58 -7.64
C GLN A 4 -7.14 2.30 -6.85
N LEU A 5 -7.66 2.19 -5.63
CA LEU A 5 -7.52 0.96 -4.83
C LEU A 5 -8.16 -0.24 -5.55
N ILE A 6 -9.34 -0.06 -6.17
CA ILE A 6 -9.98 -1.09 -6.99
C ILE A 6 -9.10 -1.49 -8.18
N LEU A 7 -8.48 -0.52 -8.86
CA LEU A 7 -7.55 -0.78 -9.96
C LEU A 7 -6.35 -1.60 -9.47
N TYR A 8 -5.68 -1.16 -8.40
CA TYR A 8 -4.53 -1.87 -7.83
C TYR A 8 -4.89 -3.29 -7.39
N ARG A 9 -6.05 -3.47 -6.73
CA ARG A 9 -6.56 -4.79 -6.35
C ARG A 9 -6.69 -5.72 -7.56
N ASN A 10 -7.23 -5.20 -8.66
CA ASN A 10 -7.42 -5.98 -9.88
C ASN A 10 -6.07 -6.35 -10.53
N GLU A 11 -5.10 -5.42 -10.55
CA GLU A 11 -3.73 -5.67 -11.03
C GLU A 11 -3.03 -6.75 -10.19
N LEU A 12 -3.17 -6.70 -8.86
CA LEU A 12 -2.56 -7.67 -7.93
C LEU A 12 -3.26 -9.04 -7.93
N LYS A 13 -4.47 -9.16 -8.49
CA LYS A 13 -5.17 -10.45 -8.66
C LYS A 13 -4.45 -11.34 -9.69
N ASN A 14 -3.69 -10.74 -10.61
CA ASN A 14 -2.91 -11.47 -11.59
C ASN A 14 -1.68 -12.11 -10.93
N SER A 15 -1.51 -13.42 -11.11
CA SER A 15 -0.39 -14.19 -10.53
C SER A 15 1.01 -13.72 -10.95
N LYS A 16 1.12 -12.99 -12.07
CA LYS A 16 2.40 -12.47 -12.60
C LYS A 16 2.32 -10.95 -12.82
N ILE A 17 2.39 -10.20 -11.73
CA ILE A 17 2.54 -8.74 -11.80
C ILE A 17 3.95 -8.36 -12.28
N GLN A 18 4.04 -7.41 -13.20
CA GLN A 18 5.32 -6.86 -13.66
C GLN A 18 5.90 -5.93 -12.57
N THR A 19 7.21 -6.00 -12.32
CA THR A 19 7.89 -5.30 -11.22
C THR A 19 7.63 -3.79 -11.22
N TYR A 20 7.62 -3.12 -12.38
CA TYR A 20 7.33 -1.68 -12.45
C TYR A 20 5.91 -1.33 -12.00
N LYS A 21 4.92 -2.22 -12.23
CA LYS A 21 3.55 -2.01 -11.74
C LYS A 21 3.51 -2.10 -10.23
N LEU A 22 4.20 -3.08 -9.65
CA LEU A 22 4.32 -3.22 -8.20
C LEU A 22 4.97 -1.97 -7.58
N ILE A 23 6.06 -1.47 -8.17
CA ILE A 23 6.72 -0.24 -7.74
C ILE A 23 5.77 0.95 -7.81
N GLY A 24 5.02 1.10 -8.91
CA GLY A 24 4.04 2.18 -9.08
C GLY A 24 2.96 2.16 -7.99
N ILE A 25 2.33 1.00 -7.78
CA ILE A 25 1.28 0.80 -6.75
C ILE A 25 1.83 1.16 -5.37
N VAL A 26 3.00 0.62 -5.00
CA VAL A 26 3.62 0.86 -3.70
C VAL A 26 3.98 2.32 -3.51
N SER A 27 4.48 2.98 -4.57
CA SER A 27 4.83 4.40 -4.54
C SER A 27 3.61 5.27 -4.28
N GLU A 28 2.53 5.04 -5.02
CA GLU A 28 1.28 5.79 -4.86
C GLU A 28 0.67 5.58 -3.47
N LEU A 29 0.68 4.36 -2.95
CA LEU A 29 0.22 4.07 -1.59
C LEU A 29 1.04 4.82 -0.53
N VAL A 30 2.36 4.68 -0.55
CA VAL A 30 3.27 5.29 0.44
C VAL A 30 3.19 6.82 0.42
N LEU A 31 3.00 7.42 -0.75
CA LEU A 31 2.87 8.88 -0.87
C LEU A 31 1.50 9.40 -0.45
N SER A 32 0.44 8.59 -0.49
CA SER A 32 -0.92 9.02 -0.18
C SER A 32 -1.10 9.41 1.29
N LYS A 33 -1.51 10.67 1.53
CA LYS A 33 -1.90 11.17 2.86
C LYS A 33 -3.29 10.70 3.30
N GLU A 34 -4.09 10.24 2.35
CA GLU A 34 -5.43 9.73 2.63
C GLU A 34 -5.36 8.26 3.10
N ILE A 35 -4.41 7.46 2.59
CA ILE A 35 -4.17 6.09 3.07
C ILE A 35 -3.34 6.07 4.36
N PHE A 36 -2.24 6.82 4.37
CA PHE A 36 -1.38 6.93 5.55
C PHE A 36 -1.44 8.37 6.04
N LYS A 37 -2.11 8.59 7.17
CA LYS A 37 -2.22 9.93 7.76
C LYS A 37 -0.88 10.38 8.32
N ASN A 38 -0.18 9.46 8.98
CA ASN A 38 1.12 9.69 9.61
C ASN A 38 2.19 8.79 8.99
N ASN A 39 3.45 9.20 9.08
CA ASN A 39 4.56 8.37 8.56
C ASN A 39 4.77 7.10 9.39
N ILE A 40 4.38 7.09 10.67
CA ILE A 40 4.43 5.90 11.51
C ILE A 40 3.52 4.79 10.98
N ASP A 41 2.36 5.14 10.40
CA ASP A 41 1.44 4.17 9.79
C ASP A 41 2.07 3.46 8.58
N ILE A 42 3.05 4.11 7.92
CA ILE A 42 3.80 3.55 6.80
C ILE A 42 4.80 2.49 7.31
N GLU A 43 5.35 2.67 8.51
CA GLU A 43 6.24 1.68 9.12
C GLU A 43 5.55 0.34 9.30
N ASP A 44 4.36 0.35 9.90
CA ASP A 44 3.55 -0.85 10.07
C ASP A 44 3.22 -1.52 8.73
N PHE A 45 2.90 -0.74 7.70
CA PHE A 45 2.69 -1.26 6.35
C PHE A 45 3.95 -1.95 5.80
N ILE A 46 5.13 -1.32 5.90
CA ILE A 46 6.38 -1.88 5.39
C ILE A 46 6.74 -3.18 6.12
N VAL A 47 6.58 -3.20 7.44
CA VAL A 47 6.82 -4.40 8.26
C VAL A 47 5.86 -5.52 7.88
N ASN A 48 4.56 -5.23 7.80
CA ASN A 48 3.56 -6.27 7.61
C ASN A 48 3.47 -6.78 6.17
N VAL A 49 3.71 -5.92 5.17
CA VAL A 49 3.58 -6.29 3.75
C VAL A 49 4.89 -6.77 3.15
N PHE A 50 6.00 -6.11 3.45
CA PHE A 50 7.30 -6.42 2.87
C PHE A 50 8.21 -7.21 3.81
N ASN A 51 7.85 -7.34 5.10
CA ASN A 51 8.71 -7.94 6.12
C ASN A 51 10.08 -7.27 6.19
N LEU A 52 10.08 -5.93 6.11
CA LEU A 52 11.26 -5.09 6.18
C LEU A 52 11.16 -4.13 7.37
N ARG A 53 12.30 -3.76 7.94
CA ARG A 53 12.42 -2.65 8.89
C ARG A 53 13.51 -1.72 8.39
N PHE A 54 13.20 -0.43 8.38
CA PHE A 54 14.16 0.61 8.04
C PHE A 54 14.60 1.34 9.30
N LYS A 55 15.67 2.11 9.20
CA LYS A 55 16.13 2.98 10.29
C LYS A 55 15.18 4.17 10.42
N ASP A 56 14.94 4.64 11.64
CA ASP A 56 13.98 5.71 11.98
C ASP A 56 14.08 6.96 11.09
N TYR A 57 15.32 7.36 10.75
CA TYR A 57 15.54 8.54 9.91
C TYR A 57 14.93 8.41 8.51
N LEU A 58 14.76 7.18 7.99
CA LEU A 58 14.15 6.94 6.68
C LEU A 58 12.66 7.27 6.68
N TYR A 59 11.97 7.07 7.81
CA TYR A 59 10.55 7.39 7.97
C TYR A 59 10.25 8.88 8.08
N LYS A 60 11.27 9.75 8.15
CA LYS A 60 11.09 11.21 8.12
C LYS A 60 10.60 11.72 6.75
N SER A 61 10.81 10.95 5.67
CA SER A 61 10.43 11.35 4.32
C SER A 61 9.80 10.21 3.54
N ARG A 62 8.57 10.41 3.06
CA ARG A 62 7.85 9.41 2.24
C ARG A 62 8.56 9.15 0.92
N THR A 63 9.16 10.16 0.30
CA THR A 63 9.90 9.97 -0.96
C THR A 63 11.17 9.15 -0.73
N LEU A 64 11.81 9.29 0.42
CA LEU A 64 12.96 8.47 0.82
C LEU A 64 12.54 7.02 1.06
N LEU A 65 11.39 6.79 1.69
CA LEU A 65 10.82 5.45 1.83
C LEU A 65 10.51 4.82 0.47
N VAL A 66 9.91 5.57 -0.46
CA VAL A 66 9.64 5.09 -1.83
C VAL A 66 10.93 4.68 -2.53
N ALA A 67 11.97 5.53 -2.49
CA ALA A 67 13.25 5.22 -3.10
C ALA A 67 13.88 3.95 -2.50
N ARG A 68 13.78 3.77 -1.17
CA ARG A 68 14.29 2.58 -0.48
C ARG A 68 13.49 1.34 -0.84
N LEU A 69 12.16 1.36 -0.75
CA LEU A 69 11.28 0.25 -1.13
C LEU A 69 11.47 -0.15 -2.59
N THR A 70 11.62 0.82 -3.49
CA THR A 70 11.88 0.55 -4.91
C THR A 70 13.15 -0.28 -5.09
N ARG A 71 14.23 0.05 -4.36
CA ARG A 71 15.47 -0.75 -4.40
C ARG A 71 15.26 -2.16 -3.86
N GLU A 72 14.53 -2.32 -2.77
CA GLU A 72 14.23 -3.65 -2.20
C GLU A 72 13.37 -4.50 -3.14
N ILE A 73 12.40 -3.88 -3.83
CA ILE A 73 11.58 -4.55 -4.84
C ILE A 73 12.44 -4.94 -6.05
N LEU A 74 13.29 -4.05 -6.56
CA LEU A 74 14.15 -4.38 -7.71
C LEU A 74 15.16 -5.50 -7.42
N ASN A 75 15.61 -5.63 -6.16
CA ASN A 75 16.62 -6.60 -5.75
C ASN A 75 16.05 -7.99 -5.43
N ASN A 76 14.74 -8.20 -5.53
CA ASN A 76 14.11 -9.46 -5.16
C ASN A 76 13.57 -10.19 -6.40
N ASP A 77 14.04 -11.42 -6.61
CA ASP A 77 13.72 -12.24 -7.78
C ASP A 77 12.25 -12.70 -7.83
N SER A 78 11.52 -12.66 -6.70
CA SER A 78 10.12 -13.06 -6.64
C SER A 78 9.31 -12.25 -5.64
N HIS A 79 8.19 -11.72 -6.12
CA HIS A 79 7.26 -10.93 -5.29
C HIS A 79 5.96 -11.66 -4.98
N ALA A 80 5.85 -12.97 -5.25
CA ALA A 80 4.56 -13.67 -5.14
C ALA A 80 3.94 -13.56 -3.74
N LYS A 81 4.76 -13.66 -2.69
CA LYS A 81 4.32 -13.52 -1.30
C LYS A 81 3.88 -12.09 -1.00
N GLN A 82 4.71 -11.10 -1.34
CA GLN A 82 4.46 -9.69 -1.07
C GLN A 82 3.23 -9.20 -1.84
N THR A 83 3.07 -9.59 -3.10
CA THR A 83 1.89 -9.30 -3.92
C THR A 83 0.61 -9.82 -3.27
N LYS A 84 0.62 -11.04 -2.72
CA LYS A 84 -0.53 -11.61 -2.01
C LYS A 84 -0.86 -10.86 -0.72
N VAL A 85 0.15 -10.44 0.05
CA VAL A 85 -0.07 -9.67 1.28
C VAL A 85 -0.52 -8.25 0.97
N LEU A 86 0.08 -7.60 -0.03
CA LEU A 86 -0.31 -6.28 -0.52
C LEU A 86 -1.75 -6.29 -1.04
N TYR A 87 -2.15 -7.34 -1.77
CA TYR A 87 -3.54 -7.51 -2.19
C TYR A 87 -4.50 -7.47 -1.00
N LYS A 88 -4.20 -8.22 0.07
CA LYS A 88 -5.03 -8.24 1.29
C LYS A 88 -5.09 -6.86 1.96
N PHE A 89 -3.96 -6.17 2.04
CA PHE A 89 -3.90 -4.80 2.58
C PHE A 89 -4.78 -3.85 1.78
N ILE A 90 -4.75 -3.91 0.44
CA ILE A 90 -5.58 -3.05 -0.40
C ILE A 90 -7.07 -3.39 -0.23
N VAL A 91 -7.42 -4.68 -0.11
CA VAL A 91 -8.81 -5.08 0.18
C VAL A 91 -9.29 -4.50 1.51
N SER A 92 -8.49 -4.60 2.58
CA SER A 92 -8.89 -4.04 3.88
C SER A 92 -9.11 -2.52 3.81
N LYS A 93 -8.29 -1.80 3.04
CA LYS A 93 -8.47 -0.35 2.83
C LYS A 93 -9.72 0.01 2.03
N ILE A 94 -10.14 -0.84 1.10
CA ILE A 94 -11.42 -0.66 0.40
C ILE A 94 -12.60 -0.88 1.36
N ASP A 95 -12.52 -1.91 2.20
CA ASP A 95 -13.58 -2.22 3.16
C ASP A 95 -13.73 -1.13 4.23
N GLU A 96 -12.62 -0.59 4.75
CA GLU A 96 -12.59 0.57 5.66
C GLU A 96 -13.28 1.80 5.02
N ASP A 97 -13.00 2.10 3.74
CA ASP A 97 -13.59 3.22 3.01
C ASP A 97 -15.12 3.05 2.85
N ASN A 98 -15.58 1.84 2.50
CA ASN A 98 -17.01 1.55 2.33
C ASN A 98 -17.80 1.67 3.66
N ILE A 99 -17.22 1.22 4.78
CA ILE A 99 -17.85 1.37 6.10
C ILE A 99 -18.02 2.84 6.46
N ASN A 100 -16.97 3.65 6.23
CA ASN A 100 -17.03 5.08 6.49
C ASN A 100 -18.10 5.79 5.65
N THR A 101 -18.30 5.38 4.39
CA THR A 101 -19.37 5.94 3.56
C THR A 101 -20.77 5.58 4.06
N ASN A 102 -20.99 4.35 4.53
CA ASN A 102 -22.30 3.93 5.04
C ASN A 102 -22.66 4.68 6.33
N ASN A 103 -21.72 4.81 7.27
CA ASN A 103 -21.93 5.53 8.53
C ASN A 103 -22.25 7.03 8.33
N GLN A 104 -21.79 7.65 7.23
CA GLN A 104 -22.14 9.04 6.90
C GLN A 104 -23.58 9.20 6.41
N LEU A 105 -24.17 8.16 5.82
CA LEU A 105 -25.54 8.18 5.29
C LEU A 105 -26.59 7.94 6.39
N ASP A 106 -26.22 7.17 7.42
CA ASP A 106 -27.11 6.86 8.57
C ASP A 106 -27.44 8.10 9.44
N GLY A 107 -26.68 9.19 9.33
CA GLY A 107 -26.95 10.45 10.04
C GLY A 107 -27.97 11.38 9.37
N TRP A 108 -28.54 10.99 8.23
CA TRP A 108 -29.52 11.76 7.44
C TRP A 108 -30.94 11.15 7.47
N ILE A 109 -31.22 10.27 8.43
CA ILE A 109 -32.55 9.65 8.66
C ILE A 109 -33.10 10.09 10.02
#